data_AF-A0A2I2Z3U5-F1
#
_entry.id   AF-A0A2I2Z3U5-F1
#
_cell.length_a   1.000
_cell.length_b   1.000
_cell.length_c   1.000
_cell.angle_alpha   90.00
_cell.angle_beta   90.00
_cell.angle_gamma   90.00
#
_symmetry.space_group_name_H-M   'P 1'
#
loop_
_entity.id
_entity.type
_entity.pdbx_description
1 polymer ?
#
loop_
_entity_poly.entity_id
_entity_poly.type
_entity_poly.pdbx_seq_one_letter_code
_entity_poly.pdbx_strand_id
1 'polypeptide(L)'
;MQIVRYSEQTLKTALISKNPVLVSQCEKLDAGEQRLMNEAFQPANWITSHPEAPQDFEQFFSNPYRKTPSPDKRSIYIQIISEEYIKWLTGYCKAYFYRLRVKLLEPVPVSTTRCSFRVNENTQNLQIHAGDILKFLKKKKPEDAFCVVGITMIHLYPRDSWNFVFGQASLTDGTGEVD
;
A
#
# COMPACT_ATOMS: atom_id res chain seq x y z
N MET A 1 23.37 -7.10 -15.50
CA MET A 1 22.49 -7.84 -14.59
C MET A 1 21.50 -8.62 -15.45
N GLN A 2 21.52 -9.95 -15.43
CA GLN A 2 20.67 -10.79 -16.30
C GLN A 2 19.24 -10.82 -15.76
N ILE A 3 18.29 -10.42 -16.61
CA ILE A 3 16.86 -10.54 -16.34
C ILE A 3 16.51 -12.03 -16.42
N VAL A 4 16.08 -12.64 -15.31
CA VAL A 4 15.51 -13.99 -15.36
C VAL A 4 14.13 -13.88 -15.97
N ARG A 5 14.05 -14.09 -17.29
CA ARG A 5 12.79 -14.17 -18.02
C ARG A 5 12.22 -15.58 -17.82
N TYR A 6 11.20 -15.70 -16.99
CA TYR A 6 10.39 -16.92 -16.97
C TYR A 6 9.50 -16.95 -18.21
N SER A 7 9.40 -18.11 -18.84
CA SER A 7 8.45 -18.27 -19.95
C SER A 7 7.01 -18.17 -19.43
N GLU A 8 6.08 -17.74 -20.26
CA GLU A 8 4.65 -17.71 -19.94
C GLU A 8 4.17 -19.08 -19.41
N GLN A 9 4.71 -20.15 -19.97
CA GLN A 9 4.41 -21.52 -19.57
C GLN A 9 4.95 -21.88 -18.17
N THR A 10 6.11 -21.33 -17.79
CA THR A 10 6.70 -21.47 -16.45
C THR A 10 5.86 -20.72 -15.41
N LEU A 11 5.37 -19.53 -15.73
CA LEU A 11 4.49 -18.76 -14.84
C LEU A 11 3.12 -19.44 -14.68
N LYS A 12 2.54 -19.94 -15.79
CA LYS A 12 1.30 -20.71 -15.76
C LYS A 12 1.41 -21.96 -14.88
N THR A 13 2.49 -22.72 -14.99
CA THR A 13 2.70 -23.93 -14.18
C THR A 13 3.02 -23.64 -12.71
N ALA A 14 3.63 -22.49 -12.38
CA ALA A 14 3.88 -22.10 -11.00
C ALA A 14 2.61 -21.76 -10.21
N LEU A 15 1.53 -21.37 -10.91
CA LEU A 15 0.25 -20.97 -10.32
C LEU A 15 -0.75 -22.14 -10.23
N ILE A 16 -0.47 -23.25 -10.92
CA ILE A 16 -1.28 -24.47 -10.79
C ILE A 16 -0.94 -25.14 -9.46
N SER A 17 -1.95 -25.24 -8.60
CA SER A 17 -1.81 -25.92 -7.32
C SER A 17 -1.38 -27.37 -7.52
N LYS A 18 -0.35 -27.82 -6.80
CA LYS A 18 0.06 -29.23 -6.77
C LYS A 18 -0.91 -30.10 -5.96
N ASN A 19 -1.92 -29.49 -5.32
CA ASN A 19 -2.92 -30.21 -4.55
C ASN A 19 -4.01 -30.77 -5.49
N PRO A 20 -4.17 -32.10 -5.59
CA PRO A 20 -5.10 -32.73 -6.52
C PRO A 20 -6.57 -32.37 -6.24
N VAL A 21 -6.92 -32.05 -5.00
CA VAL A 21 -8.27 -31.60 -4.64
C VAL A 21 -8.57 -30.24 -5.26
N LEU A 22 -7.63 -29.30 -5.19
CA LEU A 22 -7.78 -27.96 -5.75
C LEU A 22 -7.79 -27.97 -7.28
N VAL A 23 -6.97 -28.84 -7.89
CA VAL A 23 -7.00 -29.07 -9.35
C VAL A 23 -8.37 -29.58 -9.78
N SER A 24 -8.90 -30.60 -9.10
CA SER A 24 -10.22 -31.17 -9.41
C SER A 24 -11.37 -30.17 -9.24
N GLN A 25 -11.19 -29.13 -8.42
CA GLN A 25 -12.17 -28.06 -8.25
C GLN A 25 -12.06 -27.02 -9.37
N CYS A 26 -10.85 -26.66 -9.81
CA CYS A 26 -10.65 -25.78 -10.96
C CYS A 26 -11.17 -26.40 -12.27
N GLU A 27 -11.01 -27.71 -12.46
CA GLU A 27 -11.50 -28.43 -13.64
C GLU A 27 -13.04 -28.51 -13.71
N LYS A 28 -13.73 -28.28 -12.59
CA LYS A 28 -15.20 -28.26 -12.51
C LYS A 28 -15.82 -26.91 -12.83
N LEU A 29 -14.99 -25.86 -12.98
CA LEU A 29 -15.46 -24.53 -13.37
C LEU A 29 -16.07 -24.57 -14.77
N ASP A 30 -17.13 -23.80 -14.98
CA ASP A 30 -17.76 -23.71 -16.29
C ASP A 30 -16.90 -22.95 -17.31
N ALA A 31 -17.27 -23.02 -18.59
CA ALA A 31 -16.49 -22.41 -19.67
C ALA A 31 -16.34 -20.88 -19.53
N GLY A 32 -17.32 -20.20 -18.91
CA GLY A 32 -17.26 -18.77 -18.63
C GLY A 32 -16.31 -18.45 -17.48
N GLU A 33 -16.37 -19.21 -16.40
CA GLU A 33 -15.47 -19.10 -15.25
C GLU A 33 -14.02 -19.42 -15.62
N GLN A 34 -13.80 -20.46 -16.42
CA GLN A 34 -12.47 -20.80 -16.96
C GLN A 34 -11.93 -19.68 -17.84
N ARG A 35 -12.78 -19.06 -18.67
CA ARG A 35 -12.39 -17.92 -19.50
C ARG A 35 -11.97 -16.72 -18.65
N LEU A 36 -12.74 -16.38 -17.61
CA LEU A 36 -12.41 -15.27 -16.70
C LEU A 36 -11.10 -15.52 -15.93
N MET A 37 -10.87 -16.75 -15.46
CA MET A 37 -9.58 -17.11 -14.87
C MET A 37 -8.44 -16.97 -15.88
N ASN A 38 -8.62 -17.46 -17.11
CA ASN A 38 -7.64 -17.33 -18.21
C ASN A 38 -7.35 -15.87 -18.61
N GLU A 39 -8.36 -15.00 -18.55
CA GLU A 39 -8.20 -13.56 -18.78
C GLU A 39 -7.45 -12.88 -17.62
N ALA A 40 -7.65 -13.31 -16.37
CA ALA A 40 -6.85 -12.87 -15.22
C ALA A 40 -5.36 -13.29 -15.32
N PHE A 41 -5.05 -14.31 -16.13
CA PHE A 41 -3.67 -14.72 -16.45
C PHE A 41 -3.05 -13.93 -17.61
N GLN A 42 -3.75 -12.97 -18.22
CA GLN A 42 -3.14 -12.10 -19.23
C GLN A 42 -2.07 -11.21 -18.58
N PRO A 43 -0.88 -11.07 -19.19
CA PRO A 43 0.27 -10.39 -18.60
C PRO A 43 0.15 -8.87 -18.68
N ALA A 44 -0.87 -8.30 -18.04
CA ALA A 44 -0.88 -6.91 -17.57
C ALA A 44 -0.61 -6.89 -16.05
N ASN A 45 0.22 -7.82 -15.58
CA ASN A 45 0.50 -7.94 -14.16
C ASN A 45 1.49 -6.83 -13.76
N TRP A 46 1.13 -6.03 -12.75
CA TRP A 46 1.95 -4.90 -12.26
C TRP A 46 3.42 -5.29 -12.09
N ILE A 47 3.66 -6.49 -11.54
CA ILE A 47 4.99 -7.03 -11.28
C ILE A 47 5.83 -7.29 -12.53
N THR A 48 5.19 -7.56 -13.68
CA THR A 48 5.87 -7.75 -14.96
C THR A 48 6.36 -6.41 -15.51
N SER A 49 5.59 -5.35 -15.33
CA SER A 49 5.91 -3.98 -15.76
C SER A 49 6.79 -3.23 -14.75
N HIS A 50 6.70 -3.60 -13.47
CA HIS A 50 7.42 -3.01 -12.34
C HIS A 50 8.04 -4.14 -11.50
N PRO A 51 9.19 -4.70 -11.91
CA PRO A 51 9.83 -5.78 -11.18
C PRO A 51 10.28 -5.30 -9.80
N GLU A 52 9.62 -5.80 -8.77
CA GLU A 52 9.98 -5.62 -7.36
C GLU A 52 10.59 -6.93 -6.83
N ALA A 53 11.62 -6.81 -5.97
CA ALA A 53 12.19 -8.00 -5.35
C ALA A 53 11.16 -8.61 -4.39
N PRO A 54 10.87 -9.92 -4.48
CA PRO A 54 9.99 -10.56 -3.52
C PRO A 54 10.60 -10.47 -2.13
N GLN A 55 9.75 -10.28 -1.12
CA GLN A 55 10.14 -10.35 0.29
C GLN A 55 9.24 -11.38 0.98
N ASP A 56 9.85 -12.45 1.47
CA ASP A 56 9.15 -13.41 2.33
C ASP A 56 9.17 -12.97 3.80
N PHE A 57 8.49 -13.74 4.66
CA PHE A 57 8.40 -13.44 6.09
C PHE A 57 9.77 -13.46 6.78
N GLU A 58 10.65 -14.40 6.45
CA GLU A 58 11.97 -14.53 7.10
C GLU A 58 12.86 -13.35 6.72
N GLN A 59 12.87 -12.97 5.45
CA GLN A 59 13.58 -11.79 4.95
C GLN A 59 13.05 -10.51 5.59
N PHE A 60 11.73 -10.37 5.73
CA PHE A 60 11.13 -9.27 6.48
C PHE A 60 11.56 -9.29 7.95
N PHE A 61 11.46 -10.44 8.62
CA PHE A 61 11.67 -10.55 10.06
C PHE A 61 13.13 -10.33 10.45
N SER A 62 14.07 -10.85 9.65
CA SER A 62 15.51 -10.79 9.87
C SER A 62 16.15 -9.47 9.43
N ASN A 63 15.39 -8.58 8.78
CA ASN A 63 15.91 -7.29 8.33
C ASN A 63 16.32 -6.41 9.53
N PRO A 64 17.61 -6.04 9.68
CA PRO A 64 18.09 -5.24 10.82
C PRO A 64 17.54 -3.80 10.81
N TYR A 65 17.08 -3.32 9.67
CA TYR A 65 16.46 -2.00 9.51
C TYR A 65 14.94 -2.02 9.75
N ARG A 66 14.35 -3.19 10.02
CA ARG A 66 12.92 -3.31 10.34
C ARG A 66 12.62 -2.54 11.63
N LYS A 67 11.63 -1.67 11.56
CA LYS A 67 11.09 -1.01 12.76
C LYS A 67 10.24 -2.00 13.56
N THR A 68 10.58 -2.17 14.83
CA THR A 68 9.76 -2.88 15.81
C THR A 68 9.23 -1.88 16.84
N PRO A 69 7.96 -2.02 17.26
CA PRO A 69 7.44 -1.19 18.35
C PRO A 69 8.27 -1.38 19.62
N SER A 70 8.52 -0.28 20.33
CA SER A 70 9.22 -0.27 21.62
C SER A 70 8.31 0.31 22.71
N PRO A 71 8.66 0.17 24.00
CA PRO A 71 7.90 0.80 25.08
C PRO A 71 7.67 2.31 24.88
N ASP A 72 8.65 2.99 24.29
CA ASP A 72 8.63 4.43 24.00
C ASP A 72 7.92 4.77 22.68
N LYS A 73 7.91 3.84 21.71
CA LYS A 73 7.33 4.01 20.36
C LYS A 73 6.22 2.98 20.13
N ARG A 74 5.08 3.17 20.79
CA ARG A 74 3.95 2.21 20.79
C ARG A 74 2.61 2.80 20.31
N SER A 75 2.63 4.00 19.74
CA SER A 75 1.43 4.68 19.26
C SER A 75 1.42 4.76 17.73
N ILE A 76 0.31 4.37 17.11
CA ILE A 76 -0.02 4.67 15.72
C ILE A 76 -0.88 5.93 15.74
N TYR A 77 -0.44 6.97 15.04
CA TYR A 77 -1.21 8.19 14.86
C TYR A 77 -1.86 8.24 13.48
N ILE A 78 -3.11 8.65 13.42
CA ILE A 78 -3.84 8.88 12.18
C ILE A 78 -4.05 10.38 12.03
N GLN A 79 -3.42 10.98 11.02
CA GLN A 79 -3.58 12.38 10.64
C GLN A 79 -4.66 12.48 9.56
N ILE A 80 -5.75 13.15 9.90
CA ILE A 80 -6.86 13.38 8.96
C ILE A 80 -6.50 14.60 8.12
N ILE A 81 -6.53 14.45 6.79
CA ILE A 81 -6.33 15.55 5.83
C ILE A 81 -7.68 15.92 5.15
N SER A 82 -8.63 14.99 5.12
CA SER A 82 -10.03 15.21 4.69
C SER A 82 -10.97 14.21 5.40
N GLU A 83 -12.24 14.59 5.60
CA GLU A 83 -13.04 14.15 6.76
C GLU A 83 -13.82 12.81 6.68
N GLU A 84 -13.71 11.99 5.64
CA GLU A 84 -14.58 10.80 5.51
C GLU A 84 -13.95 9.48 6.06
N TYR A 85 -14.81 8.55 6.52
CA TYR A 85 -14.50 7.16 6.94
C TYR A 85 -13.62 6.89 8.18
N ILE A 86 -13.25 7.93 8.93
CA ILE A 86 -12.29 7.85 10.05
C ILE A 86 -12.73 6.90 11.18
N LYS A 87 -14.02 6.84 11.50
CA LYS A 87 -14.54 6.03 12.61
C LYS A 87 -14.27 4.54 12.38
N TRP A 88 -14.55 4.05 11.17
CA TRP A 88 -14.32 2.65 10.81
C TRP A 88 -12.83 2.34 10.75
N LEU A 89 -12.04 3.20 10.10
CA LEU A 89 -10.59 3.03 10.01
C LEU A 89 -9.95 2.91 11.40
N THR A 90 -10.34 3.79 12.32
CA THR A 90 -9.86 3.74 13.71
C THR A 90 -10.24 2.42 14.39
N GLY A 91 -11.46 1.93 14.20
CA GLY A 91 -11.92 0.64 14.71
C GLY A 91 -11.10 -0.53 14.17
N TYR A 92 -10.89 -0.57 12.86
CA TYR A 92 -10.06 -1.58 12.19
C TYR A 92 -8.63 -1.56 12.68
N CYS A 93 -7.99 -0.39 12.76
CA CYS A 93 -6.63 -0.27 13.26
C CYS A 93 -6.51 -0.76 14.70
N LYS A 94 -7.48 -0.43 15.57
CA LYS A 94 -7.47 -0.90 16.97
C LYS A 94 -7.61 -2.42 17.07
N ALA A 95 -8.43 -3.03 16.22
CA ALA A 95 -8.63 -4.48 16.21
C ALA A 95 -7.39 -5.22 15.69
N TYR A 96 -6.83 -4.76 14.56
CA TYR A 96 -5.70 -5.43 13.92
C TYR A 96 -4.37 -5.19 14.64
N PHE A 97 -4.13 -3.96 15.09
CA PHE A 97 -2.91 -3.56 15.80
C PHE A 97 -3.09 -3.53 17.31
N TYR A 98 -3.76 -4.55 17.89
CA TYR A 98 -4.22 -4.55 19.29
C TYR A 98 -3.14 -4.28 20.36
N ARG A 99 -1.86 -4.53 20.06
CA ARG A 99 -0.72 -4.23 20.96
C ARG A 99 -0.25 -2.77 20.91
N LEU A 100 -0.74 -1.99 19.95
CA LEU A 100 -0.39 -0.60 19.73
C LEU A 100 -1.57 0.30 20.09
N ARG A 101 -1.25 1.51 20.54
CA ARG A 101 -2.25 2.54 20.82
C ARG A 101 -2.58 3.26 19.52
N VAL A 102 -3.84 3.25 19.10
CA VAL A 102 -4.28 4.02 17.93
C VAL A 102 -4.87 5.34 18.41
N LYS A 103 -4.30 6.46 17.94
CA LYS A 103 -4.68 7.83 18.30
C LYS A 103 -5.03 8.62 17.03
N LEU A 104 -6.07 9.42 17.10
CA LEU A 104 -6.42 10.37 16.05
C LEU A 104 -5.78 11.72 16.36
N LEU A 105 -5.22 12.36 15.35
CA LEU A 105 -4.80 13.76 15.40
C LEU A 105 -5.94 14.65 14.89
N GLU A 106 -5.90 15.93 15.28
CA GLU A 106 -6.86 16.92 14.78
C GLU A 106 -6.81 16.99 13.25
N PRO A 107 -7.96 17.07 12.57
CA PRO A 107 -8.01 17.29 11.14
C PRO A 107 -7.22 18.53 10.72
N VAL A 108 -6.47 18.41 9.63
CA VAL A 108 -5.77 19.53 9.01
C VAL A 108 -6.28 19.74 7.60
N PRO A 109 -6.57 20.97 7.17
CA PRO A 109 -6.91 21.21 5.79
C PRO A 109 -5.69 20.95 4.92
N VAL A 110 -5.91 20.45 3.71
CA VAL A 110 -4.82 20.12 2.77
C VAL A 110 -3.89 21.32 2.50
N SER A 111 -4.38 22.55 2.54
CA SER A 111 -3.57 23.77 2.39
C SER A 111 -2.45 23.90 3.45
N THR A 112 -2.64 23.31 4.64
CA THR A 112 -1.65 23.34 5.73
C THR A 112 -0.44 22.46 5.43
N THR A 113 -0.61 21.42 4.61
CA THR A 113 0.48 20.52 4.26
C THR A 113 1.51 21.20 3.35
N ARG A 114 1.10 22.25 2.62
CA ARG A 114 1.89 22.95 1.60
C ARG A 114 2.43 22.00 0.52
N CYS A 115 1.68 20.94 0.23
CA CYS A 115 2.06 19.99 -0.81
C CYS A 115 1.87 20.57 -2.20
N SER A 116 2.64 20.05 -3.15
CA SER A 116 2.44 20.31 -4.57
C SER A 116 1.16 19.64 -5.06
N PHE A 117 0.45 20.32 -5.96
CA PHE A 117 -0.78 19.82 -6.58
C PHE A 117 -0.62 19.77 -8.10
N ARG A 118 -1.35 18.86 -8.73
CA ARG A 118 -1.59 18.87 -10.17
C ARG A 118 -3.03 18.47 -10.47
N VAL A 119 -3.52 18.84 -11.65
CA VAL A 119 -4.70 18.21 -12.24
C VAL A 119 -4.20 17.17 -13.21
N ASN A 120 -4.64 15.92 -13.04
CA ASN A 120 -4.28 14.85 -13.95
C ASN A 120 -4.90 15.10 -15.32
N GLU A 121 -4.10 15.18 -16.39
CA GLU A 121 -4.61 15.48 -17.74
C GLU A 121 -5.61 14.43 -18.24
N ASN A 122 -5.43 13.15 -17.86
CA ASN A 122 -6.28 12.06 -18.33
C ASN A 122 -7.60 11.96 -17.54
N THR A 123 -7.55 12.14 -16.23
CA THR A 123 -8.71 11.92 -15.35
C THR A 123 -9.39 13.20 -14.87
N GLN A 124 -8.76 14.37 -15.07
CA GLN A 124 -9.21 15.68 -14.58
C GLN A 124 -9.34 15.77 -13.05
N ASN A 125 -8.81 14.78 -12.32
CA ASN A 125 -8.81 14.76 -10.87
C ASN A 125 -7.66 15.60 -10.32
N LEU A 126 -7.94 16.31 -9.23
CA LEU A 126 -6.91 16.94 -8.40
C LEU A 126 -6.06 15.85 -7.74
N GLN A 127 -4.74 16.01 -7.77
CA GLN A 127 -3.81 15.10 -7.13
C GLN A 127 -2.79 15.84 -6.27
N ILE A 128 -2.38 15.23 -5.17
CA ILE A 128 -1.35 15.73 -4.24
C ILE A 128 -0.08 14.91 -4.39
N HIS A 129 1.07 15.59 -4.33
CA HIS A 129 2.36 14.91 -4.35
C HIS A 129 2.57 14.11 -3.05
N ALA A 130 2.58 12.78 -3.16
CA ALA A 130 2.70 11.84 -2.02
C ALA A 130 3.95 12.13 -1.16
N GLY A 131 5.09 12.33 -1.82
CA GLY A 131 6.34 12.66 -1.12
C GLY A 131 6.32 13.97 -0.31
N ASP A 132 5.43 14.92 -0.61
CA ASP A 132 5.30 16.15 0.18
C ASP A 132 4.44 15.89 1.43
N ILE A 133 3.43 15.02 1.33
CA ILE A 133 2.66 14.54 2.49
C ILE A 133 3.58 13.78 3.45
N LEU A 134 4.43 12.87 2.97
CA LEU A 134 5.41 12.17 3.83
C LEU A 134 6.30 13.15 4.61
N LYS A 135 6.80 14.20 3.94
CA LYS A 135 7.62 15.25 4.60
C LYS A 135 6.82 16.01 5.65
N PHE A 136 5.56 16.33 5.38
CA PHE A 136 4.67 16.98 6.33
C PHE A 136 4.43 16.09 7.57
N LEU A 137 4.07 14.82 7.35
CA LEU A 137 3.83 13.85 8.40
C LEU A 137 5.08 13.61 9.26
N LYS A 138 6.25 13.52 8.63
CA LYS A 138 7.54 13.38 9.33
C LYS A 138 7.79 14.54 10.30
N LYS A 139 7.49 15.78 9.89
CA LYS A 139 7.64 16.97 10.74
C LYS A 139 6.63 17.01 11.89
N LYS A 140 5.45 16.42 11.70
CA LYS A 140 4.36 16.41 12.69
C LYS A 140 4.32 15.15 13.55
N LYS A 141 5.17 14.16 13.26
CA LYS A 141 5.21 12.87 13.94
C LYS A 141 5.46 13.05 15.44
N PRO A 142 4.53 12.64 16.32
CA PRO A 142 4.73 12.72 17.76
C PRO A 142 5.92 11.86 18.24
N GLU A 143 6.53 12.25 19.35
CA GLU A 143 7.69 11.54 19.87
C GLU A 143 7.38 10.10 20.31
N ASP A 144 6.19 9.78 20.80
CA ASP A 144 5.81 8.40 21.17
C ASP A 144 5.29 7.57 19.99
N ALA A 145 5.29 8.15 18.77
CA ALA A 145 4.74 7.51 17.59
C ALA A 145 5.66 6.40 17.06
N PHE A 146 5.13 5.18 17.01
CA PHE A 146 5.67 4.13 16.15
C PHE A 146 5.60 4.58 14.69
N CYS A 147 4.40 4.96 14.25
CA CYS A 147 4.18 5.58 12.95
C CYS A 147 3.07 6.63 12.99
N VAL A 148 3.05 7.48 11.96
CA VAL A 148 1.93 8.37 11.66
C VAL A 148 1.46 8.10 10.22
N VAL A 149 0.15 7.97 10.04
CA VAL A 149 -0.49 7.70 8.76
C VAL A 149 -1.40 8.87 8.40
N GLY A 150 -1.15 9.53 7.27
CA GLY A 150 -2.03 10.55 6.71
C GLY A 150 -3.14 9.90 5.89
N ILE A 151 -4.38 10.37 6.07
CA ILE A 151 -5.53 9.90 5.29
C ILE A 151 -6.11 11.09 4.55
N THR A 152 -6.24 10.96 3.24
CA THR A 152 -6.83 11.97 2.35
C THR A 152 -7.84 11.31 1.41
N MET A 153 -8.73 12.10 0.82
CA MET A 153 -9.66 11.68 -0.24
C MET A 153 -9.25 12.28 -1.59
N ILE A 154 -8.10 12.94 -1.64
CA ILE A 154 -7.56 13.54 -2.86
C ILE A 154 -6.46 12.61 -3.36
N HIS A 155 -6.56 12.20 -4.62
CA HIS A 155 -5.65 11.23 -5.21
C HIS A 155 -4.18 11.59 -5.01
N LEU A 156 -3.35 10.58 -4.86
CA LEU A 156 -1.90 10.76 -4.68
C LEU A 156 -1.13 10.51 -5.97
N TYR A 157 -0.03 11.24 -6.16
CA TYR A 157 0.95 10.92 -7.19
C TYR A 157 2.38 10.94 -6.63
N PRO A 158 3.24 9.97 -6.97
CA PRO A 158 4.58 9.86 -6.37
C PRO A 158 5.66 10.65 -7.13
N ARG A 159 5.44 10.90 -8.42
CA ARG A 159 6.32 11.66 -9.33
C ARG A 159 5.56 12.07 -10.59
N ASP A 160 6.05 13.08 -11.29
CA ASP A 160 5.34 13.68 -12.44
C ASP A 160 5.02 12.66 -13.55
N SER A 161 5.89 11.68 -13.76
CA SER A 161 5.72 10.65 -14.79
C SER A 161 4.74 9.52 -14.44
N TRP A 162 4.15 9.51 -13.25
CA TRP A 162 3.20 8.47 -12.80
C TRP A 162 1.77 8.96 -12.89
N ASN A 163 0.80 8.04 -12.99
CA ASN A 163 -0.62 8.40 -13.02
C ASN A 163 -1.17 8.67 -11.62
N PHE A 164 -1.15 7.68 -10.72
CA PHE A 164 -1.55 7.81 -9.32
C PHE A 164 -0.97 6.66 -8.49
N VAL A 165 -1.07 6.76 -7.17
CA VAL A 165 -0.84 5.66 -6.21
C VAL A 165 -1.93 5.69 -5.15
N PHE A 166 -2.28 4.54 -4.59
CA PHE A 166 -3.22 4.48 -3.45
C PHE A 166 -2.59 4.94 -2.14
N GLY A 167 -1.27 4.97 -2.09
CA GLY A 167 -0.54 5.34 -0.89
C GLY A 167 0.94 5.13 -1.06
N GLN A 168 1.71 5.72 -0.15
CA GLN A 168 3.15 5.58 -0.09
C GLN A 168 3.58 5.62 1.38
N ALA A 169 4.70 4.95 1.69
CA ALA A 169 5.23 4.91 3.04
C ALA A 169 6.75 5.02 3.07
N SER A 170 7.26 5.61 4.13
CA SER A 170 8.66 5.54 4.56
C SER A 170 8.77 4.59 5.74
N LEU A 171 9.29 3.39 5.49
CA LEU A 171 9.49 2.37 6.52
C LEU A 171 10.52 2.79 7.58
N THR A 172 11.47 3.65 7.21
CA THR A 172 12.54 4.14 8.10
C THR A 172 12.06 5.30 8.96
N ASP A 173 11.28 6.22 8.39
CA ASP A 173 10.74 7.37 9.13
C ASP A 173 9.45 7.02 9.87
N GLY A 174 8.81 5.90 9.54
CA GLY A 174 7.52 5.48 10.09
C GLY A 174 6.45 6.52 9.79
N THR A 175 6.36 6.90 8.52
CA THR A 175 5.30 7.77 7.98
C THR A 175 4.68 7.06 6.79
N GLY A 176 3.39 7.27 6.56
CA GLY A 176 2.76 6.84 5.32
C GLY A 176 1.50 7.64 5.06
N GLU A 177 0.99 7.57 3.84
CA GLU A 177 -0.28 8.15 3.47
C GLU A 177 -1.05 7.20 2.56
N VAL A 178 -2.36 7.34 2.62
CA VAL A 178 -3.32 6.56 1.84
C VAL A 178 -4.42 7.51 1.36
N ASP A 179 -4.85 7.33 0.11
CA ASP A 179 -6.02 8.00 -0.48
C ASP A 179 -7.32 7.17 -0.39
#